data_AF-A0A848Q6Y1-F1
#
_entry.id   AF-A0A848Q6Y1-F1
#
_cell.length_a   1.000
_cell.length_b   1.000
_cell.length_c   1.000
_cell.angle_alpha   90.00
_cell.angle_beta   90.00
_cell.angle_gamma   90.00
#
_symmetry.space_group_name_H-M   'P 1'
#
loop_
_entity.id
_entity.type
_entity.pdbx_description
1 polymer ?
#
loop_
_entity_poly.entity_id
_entity_poly.type
_entity_poly.pdbx_seq_one_letter_code
_entity_poly.pdbx_strand_id
1 'polypeptide(L)'
;MLKFLQVFGQGLLYVVLSPLFLVILALYVVYTSIVMVLLFFKMIILFFAGKNMFGDLPEDIEATKILEAHRQAKQAQANPQQPPYPYPFPPPYGYPGYSFP
;
A
#
# COMPACT_ATOMS: atom_id res chain seq x y z
N MET A 1 5.12 27.77 52.51
CA MET A 1 5.41 26.35 52.84
C MET A 1 4.58 25.37 52.02
N LEU A 2 3.26 25.54 51.86
CA LEU A 2 2.41 24.67 51.02
C LEU A 2 2.92 24.44 49.59
N LYS A 3 3.37 25.51 48.91
CA LYS A 3 3.95 25.40 47.55
C LYS A 3 5.23 24.55 47.50
N PHE A 4 6.06 24.60 48.55
CA PHE A 4 7.28 23.78 48.62
C PHE A 4 6.95 22.30 48.75
N LEU A 5 5.97 21.95 49.60
CA LEU A 5 5.55 20.57 49.80
C LEU A 5 4.88 19.97 48.56
N GLN A 6 4.11 20.78 47.82
CA GLN A 6 3.53 20.39 46.53
C GLN A 6 4.62 20.09 45.48
N VAL A 7 5.60 20.99 45.33
CA VAL A 7 6.72 20.81 44.38
C VAL A 7 7.57 19.60 44.77
N PHE A 8 7.86 19.43 46.05
CA PHE A 8 8.63 18.29 46.56
C PHE A 8 7.90 16.97 46.37
N GLY A 9 6.60 16.92 46.68
CA GLY A 9 5.77 15.73 46.48
C GLY A 9 5.62 15.37 45.01
N GLN A 10 5.51 16.36 44.12
CA GLN A 10 5.45 16.13 42.67
C GLN A 10 6.80 15.62 42.13
N GLY A 11 7.92 16.14 42.63
CA GLY A 11 9.25 15.63 42.32
C GLY A 11 9.44 14.17 42.74
N LEU A 12 9.03 13.82 43.97
CA LEU A 12 9.07 12.44 44.45
C LEU A 12 8.20 11.51 43.58
N LEU A 13 7.01 11.96 43.21
CA LEU A 13 6.11 11.20 42.34
C LEU A 13 6.75 10.94 40.97
N TYR A 14 7.40 11.93 40.37
CA TYR A 14 8.11 11.75 39.10
C TYR A 14 9.29 10.79 39.23
N VAL A 15 10.04 10.82 40.33
CA VAL A 15 11.13 9.86 40.55
C VAL A 15 10.59 8.43 40.61
N VAL A 16 9.46 8.21 41.30
CA VAL A 16 8.82 6.88 41.39
C VAL A 16 8.20 6.45 40.06
N LEU A 17 7.62 7.37 39.28
CA LEU A 17 7.04 7.05 37.97
C LEU A 17 8.08 6.89 36.86
N SER A 18 9.24 7.54 36.98
CA SER A 18 10.30 7.53 35.97
C SER A 18 10.76 6.13 35.54
N PRO A 19 11.00 5.14 36.42
CA PRO A 19 11.37 3.80 35.98
C PRO A 19 10.30 3.15 35.11
N LEU A 20 9.01 3.34 35.43
CA LEU A 20 7.92 2.80 34.62
C LEU A 20 7.91 3.43 33.22
N PHE A 21 8.07 4.76 33.16
CA PHE A 21 8.15 5.48 31.89
C PHE A 21 9.35 5.03 31.06
N LEU A 22 10.52 4.85 31.69
CA LEU A 22 11.73 4.37 31.02
C LEU A 22 11.57 2.94 30.48
N VAL A 23 10.88 2.06 31.19
CA VAL A 23 10.60 0.70 30.70
C VAL A 23 9.69 0.74 29.47
N ILE A 24 8.62 1.54 29.49
CA ILE A 24 7.73 1.70 28.33
C ILE A 24 8.50 2.27 27.14
N LEU A 25 9.32 3.29 27.36
CA LEU A 25 10.17 3.89 26.33
C LEU A 25 11.15 2.85 25.75
N ALA A 26 11.80 2.07 26.61
CA ALA A 26 12.74 1.03 26.17
C ALA A 26 12.04 -0.04 25.31
N LEU A 27 10.85 -0.51 25.73
CA LEU A 27 10.05 -1.45 24.94
C LEU A 27 9.65 -0.87 23.58
N TYR A 28 9.26 0.41 23.55
CA TYR A 28 8.91 1.10 22.31
C TYR A 28 10.10 1.21 21.35
N VAL A 29 11.29 1.53 21.86
CA VAL A 29 12.54 1.59 21.07
C VAL A 29 12.90 0.22 20.52
N VAL A 30 12.81 -0.84 21.33
CA VAL A 30 13.08 -2.21 20.86
C VAL A 30 12.09 -2.62 19.77
N TYR A 31 10.80 -2.37 19.99
CA TYR A 31 9.76 -2.68 19.01
C TYR A 31 9.98 -1.95 17.68
N THR A 32 10.18 -0.63 17.72
CA THR A 32 10.41 0.18 16.52
C THR A 32 11.70 -0.20 15.81
N SER A 33 12.75 -0.56 16.54
CA SER A 33 14.01 -1.07 15.96
C SER A 33 13.79 -2.38 15.21
N ILE A 34 13.03 -3.32 15.77
CA ILE A 34 12.68 -4.58 15.09
C ILE A 34 11.86 -4.30 13.82
N VAL A 35 10.84 -3.46 13.91
CA VAL A 35 10.01 -3.09 12.75
C VAL A 35 10.85 -2.42 11.67
N MET A 36 11.76 -1.52 12.05
CA MET A 36 12.69 -0.87 11.13
C MET A 36 13.54 -1.90 10.37
N VAL A 37 14.12 -2.87 11.07
CA VAL A 37 14.94 -3.93 10.45
C VAL A 37 14.10 -4.79 9.50
N LEU A 38 12.89 -5.18 9.90
CA LEU A 38 11.98 -5.97 9.04
C LEU A 38 11.58 -5.20 7.78
N LEU A 39 11.24 -3.92 7.92
CA LEU A 39 10.91 -3.07 6.78
C LEU A 39 12.12 -2.86 5.87
N PHE A 40 13.32 -2.68 6.43
CA PHE A 40 14.54 -2.54 5.65
C PHE A 40 14.79 -3.77 4.76
N PHE A 41 14.73 -4.97 5.32
CA PHE A 41 14.87 -6.20 4.53
C PHE A 41 13.73 -6.39 3.54
N LYS A 42 12.49 -6.09 3.92
CA LYS A 42 11.35 -6.12 3.00
C LYS A 42 11.59 -5.19 1.80
N MET A 43 12.06 -3.98 2.02
CA MET A 43 12.37 -3.01 0.96
C MET A 43 13.49 -3.51 0.05
N ILE A 44 14.54 -4.11 0.60
CA ILE A 44 15.60 -4.74 -0.21
C ILE A 44 15.02 -5.84 -1.10
N ILE A 45 14.19 -6.73 -0.55
CA ILE A 45 13.57 -7.82 -1.31
C ILE A 45 12.66 -7.26 -2.41
N LEU A 46 11.82 -6.26 -2.11
CA LEU A 46 10.94 -5.62 -3.10
C LEU A 46 11.74 -4.90 -4.19
N PHE A 47 12.85 -4.26 -3.82
CA PHE A 47 13.77 -3.60 -4.76
C PHE A 47 14.35 -4.59 -5.76
N PHE A 48 14.86 -5.74 -5.29
CA PHE A 48 15.38 -6.79 -6.17
C PHE A 48 14.27 -7.50 -6.97
N ALA A 49 13.04 -7.58 -6.43
CA ALA A 49 11.89 -8.12 -7.15
C ALA A 49 11.31 -7.14 -8.20
N GLY A 50 11.84 -5.91 -8.30
CA GLY A 50 11.32 -4.87 -9.19
C GLY A 50 9.88 -4.45 -8.88
N LYS A 51 9.38 -4.74 -7.66
CA LYS A 51 8.03 -4.38 -7.22
C LYS A 51 8.06 -3.01 -6.54
N ASN A 52 6.94 -2.28 -6.62
CA ASN A 52 6.84 -0.94 -6.05
C ASN A 52 7.08 -0.96 -4.53
N MET A 53 8.06 -0.15 -4.10
CA MET A 53 8.47 -0.04 -2.70
C MET A 53 7.38 0.55 -1.79
N PHE A 54 6.45 1.29 -2.37
CA PHE A 54 5.35 1.96 -1.66
C PHE A 54 4.00 1.23 -1.78
N GLY A 55 3.98 0.01 -2.32
CA GLY A 55 2.76 -0.72 -2.68
C GLY A 55 2.24 -0.34 -4.07
N ASP A 56 1.23 -1.07 -4.53
CA ASP A 56 0.58 -0.78 -5.82
C ASP A 56 -0.37 0.40 -5.63
N LEU A 57 -0.14 1.49 -6.36
CA LEU A 57 -1.07 2.61 -6.41
C LEU A 57 -2.38 2.15 -7.10
N PRO A 58 -3.54 2.78 -6.81
CA PRO A 58 -4.78 2.42 -7.48
C PRO A 58 -4.66 2.51 -9.01
N GLU A 59 -3.88 3.46 -9.51
CA GLU A 59 -3.56 3.62 -10.93
C GLU A 59 -2.75 2.43 -11.48
N ASP A 60 -1.82 1.87 -10.70
CA ASP A 60 -1.03 0.69 -11.10
C ASP A 60 -1.90 -0.58 -11.18
N ILE A 61 -2.90 -0.70 -10.30
CA ILE A 61 -3.87 -1.81 -10.29
C ILE A 61 -4.78 -1.75 -11.53
N GLU A 62 -5.20 -0.55 -11.93
CA GLU A 62 -6.01 -0.37 -13.14
C GLU A 62 -5.19 -0.63 -14.41
N ALA A 63 -3.94 -0.16 -14.46
CA ALA A 63 -3.05 -0.39 -15.58
C ALA A 63 -2.73 -1.89 -15.78
N THR A 64 -2.50 -2.62 -14.69
CA THR A 64 -2.29 -4.08 -14.73
C THR A 64 -3.53 -4.83 -15.22
N LYS A 65 -4.73 -4.44 -14.78
CA LYS A 65 -5.99 -5.02 -15.29
C LYS A 65 -6.18 -4.81 -16.79
N ILE A 66 -5.87 -3.62 -17.31
CA ILE A 66 -5.98 -3.31 -18.74
C ILE A 66 -4.97 -4.12 -19.55
N LEU A 67 -3.72 -4.22 -19.08
CA LEU A 67 -2.68 -5.04 -19.71
C LEU A 67 -3.04 -6.52 -19.75
N GLU A 68 -3.62 -7.06 -18.68
CA GLU A 68 -4.10 -8.45 -18.62
C GLU A 68 -5.27 -8.70 -19.56
N ALA A 69 -6.25 -7.79 -19.62
CA ALA A 69 -7.37 -7.88 -20.55
C ALA A 69 -6.89 -7.88 -22.02
N HIS A 70 -5.92 -7.04 -22.38
CA HIS A 70 -5.33 -7.06 -23.72
C HIS A 70 -4.52 -8.32 -24.01
N ARG A 71 -3.83 -8.88 -23.01
CA ARG A 71 -3.05 -10.12 -23.17
C ARG A 71 -3.98 -11.32 -23.38
N GLN A 72 -5.09 -11.38 -22.65
CA GLN A 72 -6.13 -12.41 -22.83
C GLN A 72 -6.84 -12.27 -24.18
N ALA A 73 -7.16 -11.05 -24.62
CA ALA A 73 -7.75 -10.81 -25.94
C ALA A 73 -6.83 -11.25 -27.08
N LYS A 74 -5.52 -11.00 -26.96
CA LYS A 74 -4.51 -11.48 -27.93
C LYS A 74 -4.34 -13.00 -27.91
N GLN A 75 -4.42 -13.63 -26.74
CA GLN A 75 -4.38 -15.09 -26.63
C GLN A 75 -5.66 -15.75 -27.19
N ALA A 76 -6.83 -15.13 -27.01
CA ALA A 76 -8.08 -15.58 -27.61
C ALA A 76 -8.09 -15.41 -29.15
N GLN A 77 -7.43 -14.38 -29.68
CA GLN A 77 -7.21 -14.25 -31.13
C GLN A 77 -6.21 -15.26 -31.69
N ALA A 78 -5.26 -15.74 -30.86
CA ALA A 78 -4.27 -16.74 -31.27
C ALA A 78 -4.81 -18.19 -31.28
N ASN A 79 -5.98 -18.45 -30.68
CA ASN A 79 -6.62 -19.77 -30.69
C ASN A 79 -8.12 -19.64 -31.08
N PRO A 80 -8.50 -19.84 -32.36
CA PRO A 80 -9.83 -19.47 -32.89
C PRO A 80 -11.04 -20.30 -32.40
N GLN A 81 -10.93 -21.09 -31.34
CA GLN A 81 -12.00 -22.00 -30.91
C GLN A 81 -12.40 -21.76 -29.46
N GLN A 82 -13.15 -20.69 -29.19
CA GLN A 82 -14.14 -20.67 -28.11
C GLN A 82 -15.13 -19.49 -28.29
N PRO A 83 -16.45 -19.73 -28.31
CA PRO A 83 -17.44 -18.70 -28.60
C PRO A 83 -17.61 -17.70 -27.44
N PRO A 84 -17.93 -16.42 -27.71
CA PRO A 84 -17.97 -15.37 -26.68
C PRO A 84 -19.25 -15.44 -25.83
N TYR A 85 -19.13 -15.18 -24.52
CA TYR A 85 -20.27 -14.92 -23.65
C TYR A 85 -20.77 -13.45 -23.83
N PRO A 86 -22.04 -13.23 -24.24
CA PRO A 86 -22.65 -11.89 -24.34
C PRO A 86 -22.76 -11.09 -23.02
N TYR A 87 -22.31 -9.84 -23.06
CA TYR A 87 -22.79 -8.74 -22.22
C TYR A 87 -23.27 -7.59 -23.15
N PRO A 88 -24.23 -6.75 -22.70
CA PRO A 88 -25.05 -5.94 -23.61
C PRO A 88 -24.34 -4.67 -24.07
N PHE A 89 -24.30 -4.47 -25.39
CA PHE A 89 -23.83 -3.26 -26.08
C PHE A 89 -24.79 -2.07 -25.84
N PRO A 90 -24.29 -0.82 -25.71
CA PRO A 90 -25.08 0.36 -26.02
C PRO A 90 -25.08 0.71 -27.55
N PRO A 91 -26.11 1.42 -28.05
CA PRO A 91 -26.44 1.55 -29.48
C PRO A 91 -25.58 2.55 -30.29
N PRO A 92 -25.68 2.56 -31.63
CA PRO A 92 -24.77 3.26 -32.51
C PRO A 92 -25.19 4.72 -32.73
N TYR A 93 -24.28 5.66 -32.50
CA TYR A 93 -24.36 7.02 -33.06
C TYR A 93 -23.16 7.23 -33.98
N GLY A 94 -23.43 7.46 -35.26
CA GLY A 94 -22.47 7.36 -36.35
C GLY A 94 -21.57 8.57 -36.56
N TYR A 95 -20.59 8.38 -37.44
CA TYR A 95 -19.93 9.45 -38.20
C TYR A 95 -20.04 9.13 -39.69
N PRO A 96 -20.37 10.12 -40.54
CA PRO A 96 -20.64 9.90 -41.95
C PRO A 96 -19.35 9.87 -42.78
N GLY A 97 -19.34 8.96 -43.75
CA GLY A 97 -18.80 9.16 -45.09
C GLY A 97 -17.29 9.25 -45.24
N TYR A 98 -16.69 8.21 -45.82
CA TYR A 98 -15.80 8.37 -46.97
C TYR A 98 -15.86 7.09 -47.83
N SER A 99 -16.35 7.23 -49.06
CA SER A 99 -16.12 6.28 -50.15
C SER A 99 -14.90 6.74 -50.93
N PHE A 100 -13.92 5.86 -51.11
CA PHE A 100 -12.77 6.10 -51.97
C PHE A 100 -12.47 4.85 -52.82
N PRO A 101 -11.81 5.04 -53.97
CA PRO A 101 -12.25 4.62 -55.31
C PRO A 101 -12.01 3.16 -55.68
#